data_AF-A0A924B2S9-F1
#
_entry.id   AF-A0A924B2S9-F1
#
_cell.length_a   1.000
_cell.length_b   1.000
_cell.length_c   1.000
_cell.angle_alpha   90.00
_cell.angle_beta   90.00
_cell.angle_gamma   90.00
#
_symmetry.space_group_name_H-M   'P 1'
#
loop_
_entity.id
_entity.type
_entity.pdbx_description
1 polymer ?
#
loop_
_entity_poly.entity_id
_entity_poly.type
_entity_poly.pdbx_seq_one_letter_code
_entity_poly.pdbx_strand_id
1 'polypeptide(L)'
;MNDAFLTEEIIIEAGIDVKGQDVPALLDELNETLNDRVGAAIVEHLNDDQMATLADMQDDDASDETIGNWINSHLPNFEDIVQEQVELVLSEYAGILEPGDPDEPES
;
A
#
# COMPACT_ATOMS: atom_id res chain seq x y z
N MET A 1 1.03 -0.46 -10.75
CA MET A 1 1.26 -1.85 -10.32
C MET A 1 -0.11 -2.48 -10.12
N ASN A 2 -0.37 -3.67 -10.68
CA ASN A 2 -1.65 -4.35 -10.52
C ASN A 2 -1.46 -5.76 -9.93
N ASP A 3 -0.46 -5.89 -9.06
CA ASP A 3 -0.21 -7.12 -8.32
C ASP A 3 -0.99 -7.05 -7.01
N ALA A 4 -1.84 -8.05 -6.78
CA ALA A 4 -2.49 -8.22 -5.50
C ALA A 4 -1.43 -8.62 -4.46
N PHE A 5 -1.11 -7.71 -3.56
CA PHE A 5 -0.17 -7.93 -2.46
C PHE A 5 -0.84 -8.67 -1.29
N LEU A 6 -2.13 -8.43 -1.08
CA LEU A 6 -2.93 -9.12 -0.07
C LEU A 6 -3.68 -10.29 -0.70
N THR A 7 -3.64 -11.43 0.00
CA THR A 7 -4.35 -12.66 -0.37
C THR A 7 -5.19 -13.17 0.81
N GLU A 8 -6.16 -14.04 0.53
CA GLU A 8 -6.98 -14.65 1.59
C GLU A 8 -6.12 -15.34 2.66
N GLU A 9 -5.03 -16.00 2.24
CA GLU A 9 -4.08 -16.66 3.15
C GLU A 9 -3.47 -15.66 4.14
N ILE A 10 -2.98 -14.52 3.64
CA ILE A 10 -2.39 -13.46 4.48
C ILE A 10 -3.40 -12.91 5.50
N ILE A 11 -4.66 -12.72 5.08
CA ILE A 11 -5.73 -12.24 5.98
C ILE A 11 -6.00 -13.27 7.09
N ILE A 12 -6.08 -14.56 6.73
CA ILE A 12 -6.29 -15.65 7.70
C ILE A 12 -5.09 -15.77 8.65
N GLU A 13 -3.86 -15.63 8.15
CA GLU A 13 -2.64 -15.65 8.96
C GLU A 13 -2.57 -14.47 9.94
N ALA A 14 -3.09 -13.31 9.55
CA ALA A 14 -3.28 -12.16 10.43
C ALA A 14 -4.34 -12.38 11.52
N GLY A 15 -5.06 -13.51 11.50
CA GLY A 15 -6.07 -13.87 12.50
C GLY A 15 -7.42 -13.20 12.29
N ILE A 16 -7.65 -12.65 11.10
CA ILE A 16 -8.91 -12.00 10.72
C ILE A 16 -9.92 -13.08 10.31
N ASP A 17 -11.10 -13.08 10.94
CA ASP A 17 -12.18 -14.00 10.59
C ASP A 17 -12.97 -13.51 9.37
N VAL A 18 -12.64 -14.09 8.21
CA VAL A 18 -13.32 -13.77 6.94
C VAL A 18 -14.62 -14.56 6.72
N LYS A 19 -15.05 -15.34 7.70
CA LYS A 19 -16.19 -16.25 7.55
C LYS A 19 -17.50 -15.48 7.36
N GLY A 20 -18.12 -15.69 6.20
CA GLY A 20 -19.39 -15.04 5.85
C GLY A 20 -19.23 -13.63 5.28
N GLN A 21 -17.99 -13.20 5.05
CA GLN A 21 -17.66 -12.00 4.27
C GLN A 21 -17.48 -12.36 2.79
N ASP A 22 -17.62 -11.36 1.93
CA ASP A 22 -17.26 -11.47 0.52
C ASP A 22 -15.74 -11.29 0.39
N VAL A 23 -15.01 -12.40 0.53
CA VAL A 23 -13.54 -12.41 0.50
C VAL A 23 -12.98 -11.73 -0.75
N PRO A 24 -13.47 -12.01 -1.98
CA PRO A 24 -13.06 -11.26 -3.16
C PRO A 24 -13.23 -9.74 -3.04
N ALA A 25 -14.41 -9.27 -2.62
CA ALA A 25 -14.66 -7.83 -2.50
C ALA A 25 -13.78 -7.18 -1.42
N LEU A 26 -13.57 -7.89 -0.30
CA LEU A 26 -12.67 -7.46 0.76
C LEU A 26 -11.22 -7.37 0.27
N LEU A 27 -10.75 -8.38 -0.46
CA LEU A 27 -9.41 -8.38 -1.02
C LEU A 27 -9.21 -7.24 -2.01
N ASP A 28 -10.20 -6.94 -2.85
CA ASP A 28 -10.14 -5.80 -3.76
C ASP A 28 -10.03 -4.47 -3.00
N GLU A 29 -10.87 -4.26 -1.98
CA GLU A 29 -10.85 -3.03 -1.15
C GLU A 29 -9.53 -2.87 -0.39
N LEU A 30 -9.02 -3.94 0.21
CA LEU A 30 -7.76 -3.89 0.96
C LEU A 30 -6.56 -3.71 0.02
N ASN A 31 -6.54 -4.34 -1.16
CA ASN A 31 -5.47 -4.14 -2.13
C ASN A 31 -5.50 -2.74 -2.74
N GLU A 32 -6.67 -2.16 -2.98
CA GLU A 32 -6.81 -0.77 -3.43
C GLU A 32 -6.26 0.19 -2.37
N THR A 33 -6.69 0.03 -1.11
CA THR A 33 -6.19 0.82 0.03
C THR A 33 -4.67 0.69 0.18
N LEU A 34 -4.16 -0.52 0.07
CA LEU A 34 -2.72 -0.79 0.15
C LEU A 34 -1.95 -0.13 -0.99
N ASN A 35 -2.45 -0.18 -2.22
CA ASN A 35 -1.81 0.44 -3.37
C ASN A 35 -1.68 1.95 -3.18
N ASP A 36 -2.75 2.61 -2.73
CA ASP A 36 -2.75 4.05 -2.45
C ASP A 36 -1.73 4.41 -1.36
N ARG A 37 -1.68 3.63 -0.27
CA ARG A 37 -0.75 3.86 0.85
C ARG A 37 0.69 3.59 0.47
N VAL A 38 0.96 2.52 -0.27
CA VAL A 38 2.29 2.20 -0.80
C VAL A 38 2.74 3.31 -1.72
N GLY A 39 1.87 3.81 -2.61
CA GLY A 39 2.16 4.95 -3.47
C GLY A 39 2.53 6.21 -2.68
N ALA A 40 1.78 6.54 -1.62
CA ALA A 40 2.09 7.66 -0.74
C ALA A 40 3.43 7.47 -0.01
N ALA A 41 3.65 6.29 0.59
CA ALA A 41 4.88 5.97 1.32
C ALA A 41 6.11 5.99 0.40
N ILE A 42 5.99 5.48 -0.84
CA ILE A 42 7.04 5.57 -1.86
C ILE A 42 7.49 7.03 -2.01
N VAL A 43 6.55 7.97 -2.19
CA VAL A 43 6.87 9.39 -2.40
C VAL A 43 7.63 9.96 -1.20
N GLU A 44 7.32 9.55 0.03
CA GLU A 44 8.06 9.96 1.23
C GLU A 44 9.51 9.45 1.28
N HIS A 45 9.80 8.34 0.58
CA HIS A 45 11.13 7.75 0.48
C HIS A 45 11.93 8.23 -0.75
N LEU A 46 11.28 8.89 -1.71
CA LEU A 46 11.97 9.47 -2.87
C LEU A 46 12.61 10.81 -2.50
N ASN A 47 13.79 11.08 -3.08
CA ASN A 47 14.38 12.42 -3.04
C ASN A 47 13.80 13.35 -4.13
N ASP A 48 14.10 14.64 -4.07
CA ASP A 48 13.57 15.64 -5.00
C ASP A 48 13.82 15.30 -6.49
N ASP A 49 15.00 14.82 -6.85
CA ASP A 49 15.34 14.44 -8.23
C ASP A 49 14.54 13.21 -8.70
N GLN A 50 14.34 12.25 -7.79
CA GLN A 50 13.54 11.05 -8.03
C GLN A 50 12.05 11.37 -8.15
N MET A 51 11.52 12.25 -7.30
CA MET A 51 10.14 12.73 -7.41
C MET A 51 9.89 13.46 -8.72
N ALA A 52 10.83 14.31 -9.16
CA ALA A 52 10.73 14.99 -10.45
C ALA A 52 10.73 13.98 -11.61
N THR A 53 11.59 12.96 -11.55
CA THR A 53 11.60 11.88 -12.55
C THR A 53 10.28 11.11 -12.59
N LEU A 54 9.70 10.80 -11.43
CA LEU A 54 8.41 10.12 -11.34
C LEU A 54 7.28 10.99 -11.93
N ALA A 55 7.30 12.29 -11.67
CA ALA A 55 6.35 13.25 -12.24
C ALA A 55 6.48 13.35 -13.77
N ASP A 56 7.71 13.44 -14.29
CA ASP A 56 7.97 13.45 -15.73
C ASP A 56 7.45 12.16 -16.39
N MET A 57 7.63 10.99 -15.75
CA MET A 57 7.10 9.73 -16.25
C MET A 57 5.56 9.72 -16.30
N GLN A 58 4.89 10.31 -15.31
CA GLN A 58 3.44 10.44 -15.31
C GLN A 58 2.95 11.41 -16.39
N ASP A 59 3.65 12.54 -16.58
CA ASP A 59 3.35 13.51 -17.63
C ASP A 59 3.55 12.92 -19.04
N ASP A 60 4.46 11.95 -19.20
CA ASP A 60 4.70 11.22 -20.45
C ASP A 60 3.74 10.03 -20.66
N ASP A 61 2.68 9.89 -19.86
CA ASP A 61 1.74 8.75 -19.88
C ASP A 61 2.46 7.40 -19.78
N ALA A 62 3.54 7.31 -18.98
CA ALA A 62 4.24 6.05 -18.76
C ALA A 62 3.29 5.02 -18.14
N SER A 63 3.40 3.76 -18.60
CA SER A 63 2.57 2.69 -18.06
C SER A 63 2.89 2.40 -16.59
N ASP A 64 1.89 1.95 -15.85
CA ASP A 64 2.01 1.50 -14.46
C ASP A 64 3.12 0.46 -14.24
N GLU A 65 3.36 -0.39 -15.25
CA GLU A 65 4.46 -1.37 -15.24
C GLU A 65 5.82 -0.67 -15.34
N THR A 66 5.94 0.35 -16.18
CA THR A 66 7.18 1.13 -16.33
C THR A 66 7.48 1.90 -15.05
N ILE A 67 6.48 2.58 -14.49
CA ILE A 67 6.57 3.28 -13.21
C ILE A 67 6.97 2.29 -12.10
N GLY A 68 6.31 1.13 -12.04
CA GLY A 68 6.60 0.13 -11.03
C GLY A 68 8.02 -0.45 -11.11
N ASN A 69 8.50 -0.75 -12.31
CA ASN A 69 9.86 -1.22 -12.54
C ASN A 69 10.91 -0.16 -12.16
N TRP A 70 10.61 1.12 -12.44
CA TRP A 70 11.48 2.21 -12.05
C TRP A 70 11.57 2.35 -10.53
N ILE A 71 10.42 2.33 -9.83
CA ILE A 71 10.33 2.37 -8.37
C ILE A 71 11.16 1.22 -7.77
N ASN A 72 10.94 -0.01 -8.21
CA ASN A 72 11.66 -1.19 -7.72
C ASN A 72 13.19 -1.08 -7.92
N SER A 73 13.62 -0.49 -9.05
CA SER A 73 15.04 -0.31 -9.36
C SER A 73 15.72 0.81 -8.55
N HIS A 74 14.95 1.79 -8.06
CA HIS A 74 15.47 2.99 -7.39
C HIS A 74 15.23 3.01 -5.88
N LEU A 75 14.28 2.22 -5.39
CA LEU A 75 13.97 2.02 -3.98
C LEU A 75 14.35 0.60 -3.55
N PRO A 76 15.58 0.39 -3.06
CA PRO A 76 16.00 -0.94 -2.60
C PRO A 76 15.19 -1.43 -1.38
N ASN A 77 14.53 -0.52 -0.67
CA ASN A 77 13.61 -0.79 0.44
C ASN A 77 12.14 -0.87 0.00
N PHE A 78 11.85 -0.96 -1.30
CA PHE A 78 10.47 -1.02 -1.79
C PHE A 78 9.69 -2.20 -1.19
N GLU A 79 10.30 -3.38 -1.10
CA GLU A 79 9.66 -4.55 -0.48
C GLU A 79 9.36 -4.32 1.01
N ASP A 80 10.26 -3.65 1.73
CA ASP A 80 10.06 -3.31 3.15
C ASP A 80 8.89 -2.33 3.33
N ILE A 81 8.79 -1.32 2.46
CA ILE A 81 7.67 -0.36 2.45
C ILE A 81 6.35 -1.10 2.23
N VAL A 82 6.29 -1.99 1.24
CA VAL A 82 5.08 -2.77 0.95
C VAL A 82 4.69 -3.64 2.15
N GLN A 83 5.65 -4.34 2.76
CA GLN A 83 5.38 -5.18 3.94
C GLN A 83 4.88 -4.36 5.13
N GLU A 84 5.47 -3.20 5.39
CA GLU A 84 5.01 -2.30 6.45
C GLU A 84 3.56 -1.86 6.20
N GLN A 85 3.23 -1.44 4.98
CA GLN A 85 1.87 -1.04 4.65
C GLN A 85 0.88 -2.21 4.71
N VAL A 86 1.29 -3.43 4.33
CA VAL A 86 0.49 -4.65 4.49
C VAL A 86 0.15 -4.88 5.96
N GLU A 87 1.14 -4.83 6.85
CA GLU A 87 0.94 -5.02 8.29
C GLU A 87 0.03 -3.94 8.88
N LEU A 88 0.20 -2.68 8.46
CA LEU A 88 -0.65 -1.57 8.89
C LEU A 88 -2.10 -1.74 8.45
N VAL A 89 -2.34 -2.00 7.16
CA VAL A 89 -3.69 -2.18 6.61
C VAL A 89 -4.42 -3.34 7.27
N LEU A 90 -3.73 -4.47 7.48
CA LEU A 90 -4.32 -5.64 8.14
C LEU A 90 -4.59 -5.37 9.62
N SER A 91 -3.68 -4.67 10.31
CA SER A 91 -3.85 -4.33 11.72
C SER A 91 -5.00 -3.36 11.95
N GLU A 92 -5.18 -2.37 11.06
CA GLU A 92 -6.33 -1.46 11.08
C GLU A 92 -7.63 -2.21 10.80
N TYR A 93 -7.64 -3.09 9.80
CA TYR A 93 -8.81 -3.91 9.49
C TYR A 93 -9.21 -4.82 10.65
N ALA A 94 -8.22 -5.45 11.30
CA ALA A 94 -8.42 -6.28 12.47
C ALA A 94 -8.84 -5.47 13.72
N GLY A 95 -8.80 -4.13 13.67
CA GLY A 95 -9.03 -3.24 14.81
C GLY A 95 -7.94 -3.34 15.88
N ILE A 96 -6.74 -3.78 15.51
CA ILE A 96 -5.54 -3.87 16.36
C ILE A 96 -4.86 -2.49 16.45
N LEU A 97 -4.82 -1.78 15.33
CA LEU A 97 -4.50 -0.36 15.28
C LEU A 97 -5.82 0.40 15.14
N GLU A 98 -6.09 1.33 16.05
CA GLU A 98 -7.19 2.26 15.83
C GLU A 98 -6.83 3.10 14.60
N PRO A 99 -7.72 3.24 13.59
CA PRO A 99 -7.50 4.19 12.51
C PRO A 99 -7.31 5.54 13.20
N GLY A 100 -6.18 6.20 12.97
CA GLY A 100 -5.77 7.40 13.71
C GLY A 100 -6.97 8.30 13.95
N ASP A 101 -7.39 8.39 15.21
CA ASP A 101 -8.64 9.01 15.60
C ASP A 101 -8.56 10.48 15.15
N PRO A 102 -9.37 10.93 14.16
CA PRO A 102 -9.31 12.32 13.69
C PRO A 102 -9.76 13.31 14.79
N ASP A 103 -10.25 12.81 15.92
CA ASP A 103 -10.77 13.57 17.07
C ASP A 103 -9.86 13.49 18.31
N GLU A 104 -8.59 13.09 18.22
CA GLU A 104 -7.65 13.32 19.33
C GLU A 104 -7.13 14.77 19.28
N PRO A 105 -7.58 15.69 20.17
CA PRO A 105 -6.99 17.02 20.21
C PRO A 105 -5.55 16.88 20.71
N GLU A 106 -4.59 17.30 19.89
CA GLU A 106 -3.20 17.46 20.33
C GLU A 106 -3.20 18.25 21.64
N SER A 107 -2.84 17.58 22.74
CA SER A 107 -2.85 18.14 24.09
C SER A 107 -1.57 18.89 24.43
#